data_AF-A0A418XWQ2-F1
#
_entry.id   AF-A0A418XWQ2-F1
#
_cell.length_a   1.000
_cell.length_b   1.000
_cell.length_c   1.000
_cell.angle_alpha   90.00
_cell.angle_beta   90.00
_cell.angle_gamma   90.00
#
_symmetry.space_group_name_H-M   'P 1'
#
loop_
_entity.id
_entity.type
_entity.pdbx_description
1 polymer ?
#
loop_
_entity_poly.entity_id
_entity_poly.type
_entity_poly.pdbx_seq_one_letter_code
_entity_poly.pdbx_strand_id
1 'polypeptide(L)'
;MITYLYWFLVAALVIAALVGIGARAGKWKPAIIIAVIIWLVSTLAYYFWLQQVFVKRFGGTMSITIPEEHYHLNATWKDDNLWIEDYDPATNECIFREYSRGNMLQGRVVLKNCNPLGARNLPAAPAAGQ
;
A
#
# COMPACT_ATOMS: atom_id res chain seq x y z
N MET A 1 4.88 17.09 -1.83
CA MET A 1 4.98 15.62 -1.69
C MET A 1 4.80 14.98 -3.06
N ILE A 2 5.62 13.99 -3.42
CA ILE A 2 5.64 13.40 -4.77
C ILE A 2 4.28 12.84 -5.19
N THR A 3 3.51 12.30 -4.25
CA THR A 3 2.15 11.79 -4.48
C THR A 3 1.22 12.88 -5.01
N TYR A 4 1.23 14.09 -4.44
CA TYR A 4 0.39 15.19 -4.91
C TYR A 4 0.84 15.71 -6.28
N LEU A 5 2.15 15.74 -6.54
CA LEU A 5 2.67 16.12 -7.84
C LEU A 5 2.21 15.14 -8.93
N TYR A 6 2.27 13.84 -8.66
CA TYR A 6 1.79 12.81 -9.58
C TYR A 6 0.32 13.01 -9.93
N TRP A 7 -0.56 13.13 -8.94
CA TRP A 7 -2.00 13.32 -9.17
C TRP A 7 -2.32 14.65 -9.84
N PHE A 8 -1.58 15.71 -9.54
CA PHE A 8 -1.67 16.99 -10.24
C PHE A 8 -1.34 16.83 -11.74
N LEU A 9 -0.26 16.13 -12.08
CA LEU A 9 0.12 15.89 -13.48
C LEU A 9 -0.91 15.01 -14.21
N VAL A 10 -1.46 13.99 -13.56
CA VAL A 10 -2.55 13.17 -14.12
C VAL A 10 -3.79 14.02 -14.41
N ALA A 11 -4.19 14.89 -13.47
CA ALA A 11 -5.31 15.81 -13.67
C ALA A 11 -5.04 16.78 -14.83
N ALA A 12 -3.84 17.34 -14.91
CA ALA A 12 -3.43 18.22 -16.01
C ALA A 12 -3.51 17.50 -17.37
N LEU A 13 -3.07 16.23 -17.45
CA LEU A 13 -3.16 15.43 -18.68
C LEU A 13 -4.60 15.13 -19.09
N VAL A 14 -5.47 14.81 -18.13
CA VAL A 14 -6.91 14.60 -18.38
C VAL A 14 -7.55 15.88 -18.90
N ILE A 15 -7.29 17.02 -18.26
CA ILE A 15 -7.82 18.33 -18.70
C ILE A 15 -7.29 18.67 -20.09
N ALA A 16 -6.00 18.44 -20.37
CA ALA A 16 -5.42 18.68 -21.67
C ALA A 16 -6.07 17.81 -22.76
N ALA A 17 -6.38 16.54 -22.48
CA ALA A 17 -7.08 15.67 -23.41
C ALA A 17 -8.52 16.17 -23.70
N LEU A 18 -9.26 16.58 -22.66
CA LEU A 18 -10.63 17.08 -22.80
C LEU A 18 -10.68 18.42 -23.55
N VAL A 19 -9.80 19.37 -23.22
CA VAL A 19 -9.75 20.68 -23.88
C VAL A 19 -9.20 20.56 -25.31
N GLY A 20 -8.11 19.81 -25.50
CA GLY A 20 -7.46 19.65 -26.79
C GLY A 20 -8.31 18.87 -27.81
N ILE A 21 -8.89 17.74 -27.40
CA ILE A 21 -9.65 16.87 -28.31
C ILE A 21 -11.14 17.20 -28.29
N GLY A 22 -11.70 17.46 -27.10
CA GLY A 22 -13.12 17.75 -26.93
C GLY A 22 -13.46 19.17 -27.40
N ALA A 23 -12.92 20.18 -26.73
CA ALA A 23 -13.28 21.58 -27.02
C ALA A 23 -12.67 22.11 -28.32
N ARG A 24 -11.36 21.91 -28.54
CA ARG A 24 -10.67 22.49 -29.71
C ARG A 24 -10.91 21.71 -31.00
N ALA A 25 -10.98 20.38 -30.95
CA ALA A 25 -11.24 19.55 -32.14
C ALA A 25 -12.72 19.13 -32.29
N GLY A 26 -13.59 19.50 -31.34
CA GLY A 26 -15.03 19.18 -31.37
C GLY A 26 -15.36 17.70 -31.14
N LYS A 27 -14.38 16.86 -30.78
CA LYS A 27 -14.52 15.40 -30.72
C LYS A 27 -14.66 14.92 -29.28
N TRP A 28 -15.83 15.14 -28.68
CA TRP A 28 -16.09 14.79 -27.28
C TRP A 28 -16.04 13.29 -26.97
N LYS A 29 -16.58 12.44 -27.85
CA LYS A 29 -16.57 10.98 -27.64
C LYS A 29 -15.14 10.43 -27.44
N PRO A 30 -14.19 10.61 -28.37
CA PRO A 30 -12.83 10.12 -28.17
C PRO A 30 -12.09 10.86 -27.05
N ALA A 31 -12.36 12.15 -26.81
CA ALA A 31 -11.75 12.89 -25.70
C ALA A 31 -12.06 12.25 -24.34
N ILE A 32 -13.33 11.88 -24.11
CA ILE A 32 -13.76 11.22 -22.87
C ILE A 32 -13.13 9.82 -22.75
N ILE A 33 -13.12 9.04 -23.83
CA ILE A 33 -12.49 7.70 -23.81
C ILE A 33 -11.02 7.79 -23.43
N ILE A 34 -10.27 8.71 -24.05
CA ILE A 34 -8.85 8.92 -23.76
C ILE A 34 -8.64 9.40 -22.32
N ALA A 35 -9.45 10.35 -21.85
CA ALA A 35 -9.39 10.85 -20.47
C ALA A 35 -9.60 9.73 -19.44
N VAL A 36 -10.60 8.87 -19.67
CA VAL A 36 -10.87 7.71 -18.80
C VAL A 36 -9.71 6.73 -18.83
N ILE A 37 -9.14 6.42 -20.00
CA ILE A 37 -7.97 5.54 -20.12
C ILE A 37 -6.77 6.11 -19.36
N ILE A 38 -6.45 7.40 -19.53
CA ILE A 38 -5.36 8.07 -18.82
C ILE A 38 -5.57 7.95 -17.31
N TRP A 39 -6.76 8.27 -16.82
CA TRP A 39 -7.07 8.22 -15.40
C TRP A 39 -6.98 6.79 -14.85
N LEU A 40 -7.54 5.80 -15.55
CA LEU A 40 -7.51 4.39 -15.15
C LEU A 40 -6.09 3.85 -15.11
N VAL A 41 -5.32 4.01 -16.19
CA VAL A 41 -3.94 3.51 -16.27
C VAL A 41 -3.07 4.18 -15.22
N SER A 42 -3.23 5.49 -15.01
CA SER A 42 -2.49 6.22 -13.96
C SER A 42 -2.87 5.74 -12.56
N THR A 43 -4.14 5.43 -12.31
CA THR A 43 -4.59 4.89 -11.02
C THR A 43 -4.02 3.51 -10.76
N LEU A 44 -4.08 2.62 -11.77
CA LEU A 44 -3.51 1.28 -11.68
C LEU A 44 -1.99 1.33 -11.49
N ALA A 45 -1.27 2.14 -12.27
CA ALA A 45 0.17 2.31 -12.11
C ALA A 45 0.54 2.86 -10.72
N TYR A 46 -0.26 3.78 -10.18
CA TYR A 46 -0.04 4.30 -8.83
C TYR A 46 -0.19 3.21 -7.77
N TYR A 47 -1.33 2.53 -7.74
CA TYR A 47 -1.66 1.55 -6.72
C TYR A 47 -0.76 0.29 -6.79
N PHE A 48 -0.56 -0.24 -8.00
CA PHE A 48 0.20 -1.47 -8.21
C PHE A 48 1.71 -1.25 -8.31
N TRP A 49 2.22 -0.02 -8.37
CA TRP A 49 3.68 0.16 -8.48
C TRP A 49 4.20 1.40 -7.76
N LEU A 50 3.71 2.58 -8.08
CA LEU A 50 4.37 3.82 -7.66
C LEU A 50 4.20 4.13 -6.18
N GLN A 51 3.12 3.72 -5.52
CA GLN A 51 2.86 4.08 -4.12
C GLN A 51 4.02 3.66 -3.21
N GLN A 52 4.50 2.42 -3.28
CA GLN A 52 5.61 1.96 -2.44
C GLN A 52 6.94 2.60 -2.82
N VAL A 53 7.20 2.78 -4.12
CA VAL A 53 8.39 3.49 -4.60
C VAL A 53 8.41 4.93 -4.09
N PHE A 54 7.27 5.61 -4.10
CA PHE A 54 7.13 6.98 -3.62
C PHE A 54 7.38 7.06 -2.12
N VAL A 55 6.76 6.17 -1.34
CA VAL A 55 6.96 6.11 0.12
C VAL A 55 8.42 5.85 0.45
N LYS A 56 9.02 4.80 -0.13
CA LYS A 56 10.38 4.39 0.20
C LYS A 56 11.45 5.38 -0.26
N ARG A 57 11.33 5.91 -1.48
CA ARG A 57 12.43 6.61 -2.17
C ARG A 57 12.24 8.12 -2.31
N PHE A 58 11.00 8.60 -2.28
CA PHE A 58 10.67 9.98 -2.67
C PHE A 58 9.85 10.74 -1.63
N GLY A 59 9.72 10.22 -0.40
CA GLY A 59 9.00 10.88 0.70
C GLY A 59 7.49 10.93 0.51
N GLY A 60 6.90 9.91 -0.12
CA GLY A 60 5.45 9.69 -0.11
C GLY A 60 4.95 9.16 1.23
N THR A 61 3.64 8.96 1.36
CA THR A 61 3.00 8.46 2.59
C THR A 61 2.10 7.26 2.30
N MET A 62 2.14 6.26 3.18
CA MET A 62 1.15 5.18 3.24
C MET A 62 0.71 4.97 4.69
N SER A 63 -0.51 4.45 4.86
CA SER A 63 -1.04 4.04 6.16
C SER A 63 -1.32 2.55 6.12
N ILE A 64 -0.98 1.85 7.19
CA ILE A 64 -1.23 0.42 7.36
C ILE A 64 -1.79 0.23 8.76
N THR A 65 -2.86 -0.56 8.85
CA THR A 65 -3.49 -0.90 10.12
C THR A 65 -3.03 -2.29 10.55
N ILE A 66 -2.51 -2.39 11.76
CA ILE A 66 -2.19 -3.67 12.41
C ILE A 66 -3.47 -4.22 13.04
N PRO A 67 -3.76 -5.53 12.97
CA PRO A 67 -4.89 -6.14 13.66
C PRO A 67 -4.87 -5.85 15.17
N GLU A 68 -6.04 -5.66 15.78
CA GLU A 68 -6.16 -5.19 17.18
C GLU A 68 -5.55 -6.16 18.19
N GLU A 69 -5.61 -7.46 17.87
CA GLU A 69 -5.11 -8.56 18.69
C GLU A 69 -3.61 -8.84 18.52
N HIS A 70 -2.93 -8.17 17.58
CA HIS A 70 -1.50 -8.35 17.34
C HIS A 70 -0.68 -7.18 17.88
N TYR A 71 0.52 -7.49 18.37
CA TYR A 71 1.51 -6.49 18.77
C TYR A 71 2.49 -6.25 17.63
N HIS A 72 2.60 -5.01 17.16
CA HIS A 72 3.64 -4.65 16.20
C HIS A 72 5.03 -4.79 16.82
N LEU A 73 5.91 -5.54 16.16
CA LEU A 73 7.29 -5.72 16.61
C LEU A 73 8.28 -4.92 15.78
N ASN A 74 8.18 -5.02 14.44
CA ASN A 74 9.16 -4.41 13.55
C ASN A 74 8.62 -4.18 12.14
N ALA A 75 9.22 -3.23 11.42
CA ALA A 75 8.97 -2.99 10.01
C ALA A 75 10.30 -2.79 9.28
N THR A 76 10.47 -3.46 8.14
CA THR A 76 11.69 -3.36 7.32
C THR A 76 11.36 -3.35 5.83
N TRP A 77 12.27 -2.81 5.03
CA TRP A 77 12.14 -2.81 3.57
C TRP A 77 13.03 -3.87 2.96
N LYS A 78 12.45 -4.71 2.11
CA LYS A 78 13.19 -5.59 1.19
C LYS A 78 12.89 -5.12 -0.23
N ASP A 79 13.88 -4.56 -0.90
CA ASP A 79 13.67 -3.81 -2.15
C ASP A 79 12.52 -2.81 -1.98
N ASP A 80 11.61 -2.68 -2.94
CA ASP A 80 10.48 -1.75 -2.81
C ASP A 80 9.28 -2.33 -2.07
N ASN A 81 9.42 -3.46 -1.36
CA ASN A 81 8.33 -4.08 -0.58
C ASN A 81 8.55 -3.87 0.92
N LEU A 82 7.50 -3.46 1.61
CA LEU A 82 7.50 -3.34 3.07
C LEU A 82 7.18 -4.69 3.71
N TRP A 83 7.97 -5.08 4.68
CA TRP A 83 7.74 -6.24 5.54
C TRP A 83 7.40 -5.77 6.94
N ILE A 84 6.31 -6.29 7.49
CA ILE A 84 5.88 -6.00 8.87
C ILE A 84 5.91 -7.29 9.65
N GLU A 85 6.51 -7.24 10.83
CA GLU A 85 6.52 -8.31 11.82
C GLU A 85 5.59 -7.94 12.97
N ASP A 86 4.63 -8.82 13.23
CA ASP A 86 3.67 -8.66 14.31
C ASP A 86 3.61 -9.95 15.14
N TYR A 87 3.39 -9.81 16.45
CA TYR A 87 3.29 -10.92 17.40
C TYR A 87 1.84 -11.21 17.75
N ASP A 88 1.44 -12.47 17.60
CA ASP A 88 0.17 -12.99 18.11
C ASP A 88 0.40 -13.65 19.49
N PRO A 89 -0.09 -13.04 20.59
CA PRO A 89 0.05 -13.58 21.94
C PRO A 89 -0.79 -14.84 22.20
N ALA A 90 -1.86 -15.09 21.43
CA ALA A 90 -2.74 -16.24 21.64
C ALA A 90 -2.08 -17.54 21.15
N THR A 91 -1.32 -17.46 20.06
CA THR A 91 -0.65 -18.61 19.44
C THR A 91 0.86 -18.65 19.70
N ASN A 92 1.43 -17.59 20.28
CA ASN A 92 2.87 -17.38 20.45
C ASN A 92 3.65 -17.44 19.11
N GLU A 93 3.08 -16.83 18.07
CA GLU A 93 3.64 -16.76 16.72
C GLU A 93 4.08 -15.34 16.37
N CYS A 94 5.24 -15.20 15.71
CA CYS A 94 5.61 -13.96 15.02
C CYS A 94 5.32 -14.10 13.53
N ILE A 95 4.57 -13.16 12.99
CA ILE A 95 4.02 -13.20 11.65
C ILE A 95 4.64 -12.07 10.85
N PHE A 96 5.44 -12.45 9.87
CA PHE A 96 6.02 -11.55 8.88
C PHE A 96 5.10 -11.47 7.68
N ARG A 97 4.61 -10.28 7.37
CA ARG A 97 3.71 -9.99 6.25
C ARG A 97 4.40 -9.06 5.27
N GLU A 98 4.54 -9.51 4.03
CA GLU A 98 4.99 -8.66 2.93
C GLU A 98 3.83 -7.88 2.36
N TYR A 99 3.89 -6.55 2.46
CA TYR A 99 3.07 -5.66 1.67
C TYR A 99 3.77 -5.49 0.33
N SER A 100 3.31 -6.23 -0.67
CA SER A 100 3.80 -6.10 -2.04
C SER A 100 2.97 -5.10 -2.85
N ARG A 101 3.49 -4.76 -4.02
CA ARG A 101 2.86 -3.94 -5.07
C ARG A 101 1.37 -4.27 -5.29
N GLY A 102 0.49 -3.35 -4.91
CA GLY A 102 -0.97 -3.51 -4.97
C GLY A 102 -1.56 -4.61 -4.09
N ASN A 103 -0.81 -5.08 -3.09
CA ASN A 103 -1.21 -6.08 -2.10
C ASN A 103 -1.56 -7.46 -2.69
N MET A 104 -1.11 -7.77 -3.91
CA MET A 104 -1.59 -8.93 -4.66
C MET A 104 -0.80 -10.22 -4.43
N LEU A 105 0.51 -10.14 -4.21
CA LEU A 105 1.37 -11.30 -4.00
C LEU A 105 2.16 -11.11 -2.72
N GLN A 106 1.54 -11.40 -1.58
CA GLN A 106 2.12 -11.17 -0.26
C GLN A 106 2.84 -12.45 0.19
N GLY A 107 4.14 -12.38 0.39
CA GLY A 107 4.85 -13.36 1.20
C GLY A 107 4.35 -13.32 2.64
N ARG A 108 4.24 -14.50 3.26
CA ARG A 108 3.96 -14.65 4.69
C ARG A 108 4.93 -15.67 5.28
N VAL A 109 5.57 -15.30 6.38
CA VAL A 109 6.41 -16.22 7.17
C VAL A 109 5.88 -16.24 8.60
N VAL A 110 5.75 -17.42 9.18
CA VAL A 110 5.26 -17.62 10.55
C VAL A 110 6.35 -18.30 11.36
N LEU A 111 6.84 -17.60 12.39
CA LEU A 111 7.80 -18.13 13.34
C LEU A 111 7.06 -18.61 14.59
N LYS A 112 7.07 -19.92 14.81
CA LYS A 112 6.44 -20.54 15.99
C LYS A 112 7.33 -20.42 17.22
N ASN A 113 6.71 -20.32 18.40
CA ASN A 113 7.41 -20.15 19.68
C ASN A 113 8.34 -18.93 19.67
N CYS A 114 7.86 -17.81 19.13
CA CYS A 114 8.69 -16.64 18.85
C CYS A 114 9.30 -16.02 20.13
N ASN A 115 8.51 -15.95 21.22
CA ASN A 115 8.93 -15.40 22.51
C ASN A 115 9.72 -14.07 22.40
N PRO A 116 9.14 -13.02 21.75
CA PRO A 116 9.91 -11.82 21.43
C PRO A 116 10.34 -11.09 22.70
N LEU A 117 11.59 -10.62 22.72
CA LEU A 117 12.21 -9.99 23.91
C LEU A 117 11.37 -8.82 24.45
N GLY A 118 10.82 -8.00 23.56
CA GLY A 118 9.98 -6.85 23.90
C GLY A 118 8.57 -7.20 24.39
N ALA A 119 8.11 -8.44 24.16
CA ALA A 119 6.78 -8.92 24.55
C ALA A 119 6.79 -9.79 25.82
N ARG A 120 7.96 -10.07 26.41
CA ARG A 120 8.10 -11.00 27.55
C ARG A 120 7.29 -10.61 28.80
N ASN A 121 6.97 -9.31 28.94
CA ASN A 121 6.20 -8.77 30.05
C ASN A 121 4.77 -8.38 29.64
N LEU A 122 4.35 -8.66 28.40
CA LEU A 122 2.97 -8.44 28.00
C LEU A 122 2.10 -9.51 28.66
N PRO A 123 0.93 -9.13 29.20
CA PRO A 123 -0.01 -10.12 29.70
C PRO A 123 -0.35 -11.09 28.57
N ALA A 124 -0.26 -12.39 28.85
CA ALA A 124 -0.71 -13.41 27.92
C ALA A 124 -2.17 -13.09 27.54
N ALA A 125 -2.50 -13.19 26.25
CA ALA A 125 -3.89 -13.04 25.83
C ALA A 125 -4.75 -14.00 26.67
N PRO A 126 -5.92 -13.53 27.16
CA PRO A 126 -6.81 -14.41 27.91
C PRO A 126 -7.08 -15.63 27.04
N ALA A 127 -6.79 -16.82 27.57
CA ALA A 127 -7.04 -18.07 26.87
C ALA A 127 -8.49 -18.06 26.38
N ALA A 128 -8.69 -18.22 25.08
CA ALA A 128 -10.02 -18.39 24.52
C ALA A 128 -10.68 -19.53 25.29
N GLY A 129 -11.74 -19.20 26.03
CA GLY A 129 -12.47 -20.14 26.87
C GLY A 129 -12.85 -21.38 26.05
N GLN A 130 -12.53 -22.54 26.60
CA GLN A 130 -12.94 -23.84 26.09
C GLN A 130 -14.46 -24.00 26.13
#